data_AF-A0AAE7J5W5-F1
#
_entry.id   AF-A0AAE7J5W5-F1
#
_cell.length_a   1.000
_cell.length_b   1.000
_cell.length_c   1.000
_cell.angle_alpha   90.00
_cell.angle_beta   90.00
_cell.angle_gamma   90.00
#
_symmetry.space_group_name_H-M   'P 1'
#
loop_
_entity.id
_entity.type
_entity.pdbx_description
1 polymer ?
#
loop_
_entity_poly.entity_id
_entity_poly.type
_entity_poly.pdbx_seq_one_letter_code
_entity_poly.pdbx_strand_id
1 'polypeptide(L)'
;MIGGDGPWDLPGPWRLLLLGDGSPTRHLRLLTGHPVAVRLIAMEADVTMAGAPREVRELRHPLLRRQVWLACGGQTLAWAESWWNQTEADQHLQDRNLPIWLSLTQGRSELFREVDGLALVQSPWLETGFAATGPFWSRHYRFFRQGRELTVIREVFSPALEQWLGPAPRDALHLAS
;
A
#
# COMPACT_ATOMS: atom_id res chain seq x y z
N MET A 1 -6.04 10.63 -16.61
CA MET A 1 -7.07 11.70 -16.56
C MET A 1 -7.96 11.39 -15.38
N ILE A 2 -7.75 12.07 -14.26
CA ILE A 2 -8.67 12.02 -13.12
C ILE A 2 -9.77 13.03 -13.49
N GLY A 3 -10.92 12.54 -13.94
CA GLY A 3 -12.03 13.38 -14.37
C GLY A 3 -12.85 13.87 -13.19
N GLY A 4 -13.20 15.16 -13.21
CA GLY A 4 -14.41 15.75 -12.61
C GLY A 4 -14.63 15.59 -11.11
N ASP A 5 -15.01 14.40 -10.67
CA ASP A 5 -15.33 14.06 -9.29
C ASP A 5 -14.23 13.13 -8.75
N GLY A 6 -13.12 13.75 -8.34
CA GLY A 6 -12.06 13.05 -7.62
C GLY A 6 -12.56 12.47 -6.27
N PRO A 7 -11.68 11.85 -5.48
CA PRO A 7 -12.00 11.24 -4.17
C PRO A 7 -12.48 12.23 -3.08
N TRP A 8 -13.03 13.38 -3.46
CA TRP A 8 -13.42 14.50 -2.62
C TRP A 8 -14.58 14.18 -1.68
N ASP A 9 -15.41 13.19 -2.02
CA ASP A 9 -16.50 12.66 -1.19
C ASP A 9 -16.00 11.82 -0.01
N LEU A 10 -14.72 11.42 -0.01
CA LEU A 10 -14.14 10.74 1.15
C LEU A 10 -13.97 11.74 2.31
N PRO A 11 -14.19 11.30 3.56
CA PRO A 11 -13.85 12.10 4.72
C PRO A 11 -12.40 12.59 4.68
N GLY A 12 -12.15 13.79 5.19
CA GLY A 12 -10.80 14.41 5.23
C GLY A 12 -9.68 13.45 5.68
N PRO A 13 -9.82 12.73 6.80
CA PRO A 13 -8.80 11.78 7.27
C PRO A 13 -8.51 10.65 6.28
N TRP A 14 -9.55 10.11 5.62
CA TRP A 14 -9.39 9.08 4.60
C TRP A 14 -8.71 9.60 3.34
N ARG A 15 -9.04 10.82 2.89
CA ARG A 15 -8.33 11.47 1.77
C ARG A 15 -6.85 11.64 2.06
N LEU A 16 -6.50 12.10 3.27
CA LEU A 16 -5.09 12.24 3.68
C LEU A 16 -4.37 10.88 3.73
N LEU A 17 -5.04 9.83 4.23
CA LEU A 17 -4.45 8.49 4.26
C LEU A 17 -4.26 7.92 2.84
N LEU A 18 -5.26 8.07 1.97
CA LEU A 18 -5.28 7.42 0.66
C LEU A 18 -4.46 8.18 -0.39
N LEU A 19 -4.54 9.52 -0.40
CA LEU A 19 -3.87 10.37 -1.38
C LEU A 19 -2.53 10.92 -0.89
N GLY A 20 -2.27 10.86 0.42
CA GLY A 20 -1.05 11.40 1.00
C GLY A 20 0.21 10.62 0.61
N ASP A 21 1.32 11.33 0.53
CA ASP A 21 2.67 10.80 0.27
C ASP A 21 3.35 10.21 1.52
N GLY A 22 2.68 10.24 2.67
CA GLY A 22 3.18 9.67 3.91
C GLY A 22 3.33 8.14 3.87
N SER A 23 4.30 7.63 4.63
CA SER A 23 4.46 6.19 4.86
C SER A 23 3.26 5.65 5.67
N PRO A 24 2.61 4.56 5.25
CA PRO A 24 1.52 3.95 6.02
C PRO A 24 1.98 3.54 7.41
N THR A 25 3.20 3.04 7.56
CA THR A 25 3.70 2.63 8.88
C THR A 25 3.84 3.83 9.83
N ARG A 26 4.18 5.01 9.28
CA ARG A 26 4.19 6.26 10.07
C ARG A 26 2.77 6.68 10.44
N HIS A 27 1.83 6.65 9.49
CA HIS A 27 0.43 6.99 9.75
C HIS A 27 -0.20 6.06 10.80
N LEU A 28 -0.05 4.74 10.64
CA LEU A 28 -0.59 3.76 11.58
C LEU A 28 -0.01 3.95 12.99
N ARG A 29 1.30 4.23 13.11
CA ARG A 29 1.90 4.52 14.42
C ARG A 29 1.34 5.80 15.04
N LEU A 30 1.14 6.86 14.24
CA LEU A 30 0.57 8.12 14.73
C LEU A 30 -0.89 7.97 15.16
N LEU A 31 -1.70 7.23 14.40
CA LEU A 31 -3.10 6.98 14.70
C LEU A 31 -3.28 6.11 15.95
N THR A 32 -2.49 5.03 16.05
CA THR A 32 -2.69 4.00 17.08
C THR A 32 -1.87 4.25 18.34
N GLY A 33 -0.81 5.06 18.28
CA GLY A 33 0.19 5.18 19.34
C GLY A 33 1.10 3.95 19.51
N HIS A 34 0.90 2.88 18.73
CA HIS A 34 1.63 1.62 18.86
C HIS A 34 2.69 1.45 17.76
N PRO A 35 3.78 0.71 18.03
CA PRO A 35 4.72 0.32 16.98
C PRO A 35 4.01 -0.58 15.95
N VAL A 36 4.43 -0.44 14.68
CA VAL A 36 3.93 -1.28 13.59
C VAL A 36 4.77 -2.54 13.49
N ALA A 37 4.15 -3.69 13.68
CA ALA A 37 4.73 -4.99 13.39
C ALA A 37 4.45 -5.37 11.93
N VAL A 38 5.52 -5.65 11.18
CA VAL A 38 5.44 -6.17 9.81
C VAL A 38 5.52 -7.69 9.86
N ARG A 39 4.53 -8.38 9.30
CA ARG A 39 4.51 -9.85 9.21
C ARG A 39 4.57 -10.26 7.75
N LEU A 40 5.69 -10.86 7.35
CA LEU A 40 5.89 -11.36 6.00
C LEU A 40 4.94 -12.53 5.69
N ILE A 41 4.26 -12.45 4.55
CA ILE A 41 3.42 -13.52 4.01
C ILE A 41 4.22 -14.29 2.96
N ALA A 42 4.74 -13.57 1.98
CA ALA A 42 5.50 -14.13 0.86
C ALA A 42 6.50 -13.11 0.33
N MET A 43 7.59 -13.61 -0.23
CA MET A 43 8.59 -12.82 -0.96
C MET A 43 9.24 -13.73 -2.01
N GLU A 44 8.71 -13.67 -3.22
CA GLU A 44 8.99 -14.64 -4.28
C GLU A 44 8.97 -14.00 -5.67
N ALA A 45 9.54 -14.69 -6.65
CA ALA A 45 9.52 -14.21 -8.02
C ALA A 45 8.07 -14.18 -8.55
N ASP A 46 7.67 -13.07 -9.18
CA ASP A 46 6.34 -12.94 -9.77
C ASP A 46 6.43 -12.78 -11.29
N VAL A 47 6.20 -13.88 -11.99
CA VAL A 47 6.23 -13.93 -13.46
C VAL A 47 4.87 -13.58 -14.06
N THR A 48 3.79 -13.87 -13.32
CA THR A 48 2.42 -13.74 -13.82
C THR A 48 1.87 -12.33 -13.64
N MET A 49 2.31 -11.62 -12.59
CA MET A 49 1.75 -10.34 -12.16
C MET A 49 0.22 -10.41 -12.00
N ALA A 50 -0.29 -11.56 -11.57
CA ALA A 50 -1.72 -11.82 -11.51
C ALA A 50 -2.41 -10.82 -10.55
N GLY A 51 -3.32 -10.02 -11.10
CA GLY A 51 -4.05 -9.00 -10.34
C GLY A 51 -3.19 -7.81 -9.90
N ALA A 52 -1.98 -7.64 -10.42
CA ALA A 52 -1.12 -6.50 -10.14
C ALA A 52 -1.65 -5.21 -10.80
N PRO A 53 -1.37 -4.02 -10.22
CA PRO A 53 -1.59 -2.75 -10.91
C PRO A 53 -0.89 -2.71 -12.27
N ARG A 54 -1.43 -1.94 -13.22
CA ARG A 54 -0.91 -1.93 -14.60
C ARG A 54 0.53 -1.40 -14.66
N GLU A 55 0.87 -0.50 -13.75
CA GLU A 55 2.14 0.17 -13.54
C GLU A 55 3.26 -0.83 -13.25
N VAL A 56 2.94 -2.03 -12.74
CA VAL A 56 3.93 -3.10 -12.52
C VAL A 56 4.60 -3.52 -13.83
N ARG A 57 3.92 -3.36 -14.97
CA ARG A 57 4.50 -3.65 -16.30
C ARG A 57 5.61 -2.69 -16.72
N GLU A 58 5.76 -1.56 -16.04
CA GLU A 58 6.81 -0.58 -16.29
C GLU A 58 8.13 -0.97 -15.59
N LEU A 59 8.06 -1.86 -14.60
CA LEU A 59 9.22 -2.33 -13.87
C LEU A 59 10.08 -3.28 -14.71
N ARG A 60 11.39 -3.23 -14.49
CA ARG A 60 12.33 -4.16 -15.13
C ARG A 60 12.23 -5.56 -14.53
N HIS A 61 12.19 -6.57 -15.39
CA HIS A 61 12.26 -7.97 -14.98
C HIS A 61 13.69 -8.43 -14.67
N PRO A 62 13.88 -9.52 -13.89
CA PRO A 62 12.85 -10.31 -13.21
C PRO A 62 12.25 -9.58 -12.01
N LEU A 63 10.97 -9.84 -11.74
CA LEU A 63 10.24 -9.21 -10.66
C LEU A 63 10.22 -10.08 -9.41
N LEU A 64 10.34 -9.43 -8.26
CA LEU A 64 10.11 -9.98 -6.95
C LEU A 64 8.87 -9.32 -6.35
N ARG A 65 7.90 -10.14 -5.92
CA ARG A 65 6.72 -9.68 -5.19
C ARG A 65 6.90 -9.97 -3.71
N ARG A 66 6.74 -8.95 -2.88
CA ARG A 66 6.72 -9.06 -1.41
C ARG A 66 5.33 -8.71 -0.90
N GLN A 67 4.77 -9.55 -0.04
CA GLN A 67 3.45 -9.39 0.57
C GLN A 67 3.57 -9.43 2.10
N VAL A 68 2.95 -8.46 2.79
CA VAL A 68 3.06 -8.30 4.24
C VAL A 68 1.74 -7.89 4.87
N TRP A 69 1.53 -8.31 6.12
CA TRP A 69 0.57 -7.68 7.02
C TRP A 69 1.24 -6.60 7.85
N LEU A 70 0.49 -5.53 8.14
CA LEU A 70 0.86 -4.48 9.09
C LEU A 70 -0.10 -4.54 10.27
N ALA A 71 0.45 -4.79 11.46
CA ALA A 71 -0.31 -4.87 12.70
C ALA A 71 0.17 -3.84 13.73
N CYS A 72 -0.76 -3.24 14.47
CA CYS A 72 -0.48 -2.31 15.57
C CYS A 72 -1.24 -2.77 16.81
N GLY A 73 -0.55 -2.89 17.96
CA GLY A 73 -1.21 -3.28 19.21
C GLY A 73 -1.95 -4.63 19.14
N GLY A 74 -1.50 -5.56 18.28
CA GLY A 74 -2.14 -6.85 18.05
C GLY A 74 -3.25 -6.86 17.00
N GLN A 75 -3.66 -5.70 16.46
CA GLN A 75 -4.69 -5.61 15.42
C GLN A 75 -4.07 -5.46 14.03
N THR A 76 -4.51 -6.26 13.07
CA THR A 76 -4.13 -6.13 11.65
C THR A 76 -4.87 -4.95 11.01
N LEU A 77 -4.13 -3.92 10.59
CA LEU A 77 -4.71 -2.67 10.11
C LEU A 77 -4.49 -2.42 8.62
N ALA A 78 -3.50 -3.07 8.02
CA ALA A 78 -3.31 -3.01 6.59
C ALA A 78 -2.64 -4.27 6.07
N TRP A 79 -2.87 -4.53 4.79
CA TRP A 79 -2.08 -5.43 3.98
C TRP A 79 -1.36 -4.61 2.93
N ALA A 80 -0.14 -5.00 2.61
CA ALA A 80 0.58 -4.38 1.51
C ALA A 80 1.28 -5.44 0.69
N GLU A 81 1.38 -5.15 -0.60
CA GLU A 81 2.29 -5.85 -1.48
C GLU A 81 3.08 -4.86 -2.31
N SER A 82 4.24 -5.32 -2.75
CA SER A 82 5.15 -4.49 -3.53
C SER A 82 5.86 -5.34 -4.57
N TRP A 83 6.02 -4.77 -5.76
CA TRP A 83 6.76 -5.35 -6.86
C TRP A 83 8.04 -4.57 -7.07
N TRP A 84 9.12 -5.31 -7.22
CA TRP A 84 10.47 -4.78 -7.36
C TRP A 84 11.15 -5.49 -8.51
N ASN A 85 12.04 -4.79 -9.21
CA ASN A 85 13.05 -5.52 -9.95
C ASN A 85 13.98 -6.24 -8.94
N GLN A 86 14.53 -7.40 -9.33
CA GLN A 86 15.32 -8.23 -8.42
C GLN A 86 16.56 -7.49 -7.87
N THR A 87 17.25 -6.73 -8.72
CA THR A 87 18.48 -6.00 -8.34
C THR A 87 18.22 -4.95 -7.25
N GLU A 88 17.13 -4.19 -7.37
CA GLU A 88 16.71 -3.18 -6.40
C GLU A 88 16.15 -3.85 -5.14
N ALA A 89 15.46 -4.98 -5.26
CA ALA A 89 15.04 -5.78 -4.12
C ALA A 89 16.23 -6.25 -3.28
N ASP A 90 17.28 -6.76 -3.91
CA ASP A 90 18.48 -7.24 -3.20
C ASP A 90 19.23 -6.12 -2.48
N GLN A 91 19.14 -4.89 -2.99
CA GLN A 91 19.72 -3.70 -2.38
C GLN A 91 18.86 -3.13 -1.24
N HIS A 92 17.53 -3.13 -1.40
CA HIS A 92 16.59 -2.39 -0.55
C HIS A 92 15.68 -3.26 0.32
N LEU A 93 15.78 -4.60 0.27
CA LEU A 93 14.98 -5.51 1.08
C LEU A 93 15.83 -6.53 1.85
N GLN A 94 17.08 -6.18 2.17
CA GLN A 94 18.00 -7.05 2.92
C GLN A 94 17.42 -7.50 4.25
N ASP A 95 16.77 -6.60 5.00
CA ASP A 95 15.93 -6.96 6.13
C ASP A 95 14.46 -7.00 5.71
N ARG A 96 13.97 -8.22 5.50
CA ARG A 96 12.61 -8.50 4.99
C ARG A 96 11.51 -8.11 5.97
N ASN A 97 11.85 -7.84 7.23
CA ASN A 97 10.89 -7.43 8.27
C ASN A 97 10.82 -5.91 8.44
N LEU A 98 11.68 -5.13 7.77
CA LEU A 98 11.62 -3.68 7.87
C LEU A 98 10.54 -3.08 6.95
N PRO A 99 9.94 -1.94 7.37
CA PRO A 99 9.16 -1.08 6.48
C PRO A 99 9.99 -0.60 5.29
N ILE A 100 9.39 -0.60 4.10
CA ILE A 100 10.03 -0.20 2.83
C ILE A 100 10.63 1.22 2.95
N TRP A 101 9.88 2.16 3.52
CA TRP A 101 10.35 3.54 3.69
C TRP A 101 11.66 3.65 4.48
N LEU A 102 11.83 2.84 5.53
CA LEU A 102 13.07 2.88 6.32
C LEU A 102 14.26 2.37 5.52
N SER A 103 14.07 1.36 4.67
CA SER A 103 15.16 0.87 3.82
C SER A 103 15.46 1.81 2.64
N LEU A 104 14.43 2.43 2.05
CA LEU A 104 14.63 3.36 0.93
C LEU A 104 15.25 4.71 1.33
N THR A 105 15.04 5.16 2.58
CA THR A 105 15.59 6.44 3.06
C THR A 105 16.97 6.30 3.72
N GLN A 106 17.47 5.07 3.90
CA GLN A 106 18.86 4.84 4.28
C GLN A 106 19.77 5.39 3.17
N GLY A 107 20.50 6.46 3.48
CA GLY A 107 21.35 7.17 2.51
C GLY A 107 20.78 8.50 1.99
N ARG A 108 19.62 8.96 2.48
CA ARG A 108 19.02 10.27 2.16
C ARG A 108 18.83 10.55 0.65
N SER A 109 18.64 9.51 -0.16
CA SER A 109 18.33 9.69 -1.59
C SER A 109 16.93 10.27 -1.75
N GLU A 110 16.77 11.22 -2.67
CA GLU A 110 15.45 11.73 -3.07
C GLU A 110 14.63 10.60 -3.70
N LEU A 111 13.40 10.43 -3.19
CA LEU A 111 12.41 9.49 -3.70
C LEU A 111 11.19 10.30 -4.08
N PHE A 112 10.75 10.15 -5.33
CA PHE A 112 9.50 10.74 -5.78
C PHE A 112 8.40 9.68 -5.72
N ARG A 113 7.20 10.07 -5.27
CA ARG A 113 6.03 9.19 -5.21
C ARG A 113 4.91 9.75 -6.07
N GLU A 114 4.29 8.89 -6.85
CA GLU A 114 3.09 9.21 -7.61
C GLU A 114 1.97 8.26 -7.22
N VAL A 115 0.86 8.79 -6.69
CA VAL A 115 -0.33 7.97 -6.41
C VAL A 115 -1.08 7.74 -7.71
N ASP A 116 -1.09 6.49 -8.14
CA ASP A 116 -1.55 6.10 -9.48
C ASP A 116 -3.05 5.75 -9.49
N GLY A 117 -3.58 5.25 -8.38
CA GLY A 117 -5.02 5.01 -8.28
C GLY A 117 -5.53 4.49 -6.94
N LEU A 118 -6.83 4.69 -6.74
CA LEU A 118 -7.60 4.17 -5.62
C LEU A 118 -8.57 3.09 -6.10
N ALA A 119 -8.91 2.16 -5.21
CA ALA A 119 -9.88 1.11 -5.49
C ALA A 119 -10.58 0.62 -4.22
N LEU A 120 -11.73 -0.03 -4.40
CA LEU A 120 -12.37 -0.87 -3.39
C LEU A 120 -12.11 -2.32 -3.78
N VAL A 121 -11.47 -3.07 -2.88
CA VAL A 121 -11.07 -4.46 -3.12
C VAL A 121 -11.98 -5.36 -2.31
N GLN A 122 -12.57 -6.36 -2.97
CA GLN A 122 -13.31 -7.44 -2.31
C GLN A 122 -12.51 -8.73 -2.43
N SER A 123 -12.23 -9.37 -1.30
CA SER A 123 -11.45 -10.61 -1.28
C SER A 123 -11.69 -11.41 0.00
N PRO A 124 -12.13 -12.68 -0.08
CA PRO A 124 -12.39 -13.52 1.09
C PRO A 124 -11.18 -13.71 2.02
N TRP A 125 -9.97 -13.76 1.45
CA TRP A 125 -8.76 -13.95 2.26
C TRP A 125 -8.38 -12.67 3.03
N LEU A 126 -8.68 -11.49 2.48
CA LEU A 126 -8.54 -10.21 3.19
C LEU A 126 -9.57 -10.10 4.32
N GLU A 127 -10.80 -10.57 4.10
CA GLU A 127 -11.82 -10.61 5.15
C GLU A 127 -11.38 -11.44 6.35
N THR A 128 -10.77 -12.60 6.07
CA THR A 128 -10.19 -13.46 7.10
C THR A 128 -9.03 -12.75 7.84
N GLY A 129 -8.11 -12.12 7.10
CA GLY A 129 -6.94 -11.46 7.68
C GLY A 129 -7.25 -10.19 8.48
N PHE A 130 -8.28 -9.44 8.08
CA PHE A 130 -8.77 -8.27 8.81
C PHE A 130 -9.83 -8.59 9.86
N ALA A 131 -10.38 -9.81 9.86
CA ALA A 131 -11.54 -10.19 10.66
C ALA A 131 -12.73 -9.21 10.47
N ALA A 132 -12.95 -8.79 9.22
CA ALA A 132 -13.97 -7.81 8.86
C ALA A 132 -14.45 -8.04 7.42
N THR A 133 -15.72 -7.77 7.14
CA THR A 133 -16.28 -7.91 5.78
C THR A 133 -15.86 -6.74 4.88
N GLY A 134 -15.57 -7.06 3.62
CA GLY A 134 -15.25 -6.07 2.60
C GLY A 134 -16.46 -5.24 2.14
N PRO A 135 -16.27 -4.40 1.10
CA PRO A 135 -14.98 -4.18 0.41
C PRO A 135 -14.03 -3.30 1.24
N PHE A 136 -12.77 -3.22 0.81
CA PHE A 136 -11.68 -2.53 1.50
C PHE A 136 -11.07 -1.44 0.64
N TRP A 137 -10.80 -0.27 1.24
CA TRP A 137 -10.08 0.79 0.55
C TRP A 137 -8.66 0.38 0.23
N SER A 138 -8.25 0.61 -1.00
CA SER A 138 -6.91 0.36 -1.50
C SER A 138 -6.39 1.57 -2.24
N ARG A 139 -5.07 1.71 -2.21
CA ARG A 139 -4.33 2.61 -3.10
C ARG A 139 -3.14 1.86 -3.68
N HIS A 140 -2.68 2.32 -4.82
CA HIS A 140 -1.38 1.95 -5.33
C HIS A 140 -0.61 3.17 -5.85
N TYR A 141 0.71 3.06 -5.81
CA TYR A 141 1.61 4.13 -6.21
C TYR A 141 2.96 3.57 -6.65
N ARG A 142 3.66 4.38 -7.45
CA ARG A 142 5.05 4.15 -7.86
C ARG A 142 6.00 4.98 -7.01
N PHE A 143 7.16 4.40 -6.72
CA PHE A 143 8.34 5.16 -6.33
C PHE A 143 9.27 5.32 -7.51
N PHE A 144 9.88 6.49 -7.62
CA PHE A 144 10.89 6.79 -8.61
C PHE A 144 12.19 7.21 -7.95
N ARG A 145 13.30 6.83 -8.58
CA ARG A 145 14.65 7.26 -8.23
C ARG A 145 15.38 7.65 -9.50
N GLN A 146 15.92 8.87 -9.54
CA GLN A 146 16.64 9.40 -10.72
C GLN A 146 15.81 9.29 -12.03
N GLY A 147 14.51 9.55 -11.94
CA GLY A 147 13.59 9.50 -13.10
C GLY A 147 13.24 8.10 -13.61
N ARG A 148 13.52 7.05 -12.83
CA ARG A 148 13.16 5.66 -13.15
C ARG A 148 12.29 5.04 -12.08
N GLU A 149 11.35 4.20 -12.50
CA GLU A 149 10.46 3.42 -11.65
C GLU A 149 11.27 2.41 -10.83
N LEU A 150 11.18 2.53 -9.51
CA LEU A 150 11.89 1.70 -8.55
C LEU A 150 11.03 0.51 -8.10
N THR A 151 9.80 0.82 -7.68
CA THR A 151 8.85 -0.16 -7.16
C THR A 151 7.44 0.35 -7.32
N VAL A 152 6.50 -0.59 -7.45
CA VAL A 152 5.06 -0.34 -7.33
C VAL A 152 4.60 -0.95 -6.02
N ILE A 153 3.81 -0.21 -5.25
CA ILE A 153 3.27 -0.67 -3.97
C ILE A 153 1.75 -0.57 -4.04
N ARG A 154 1.07 -1.65 -3.64
CA ARG A 154 -0.38 -1.65 -3.37
C ARG A 154 -0.61 -1.86 -1.89
N GLU A 155 -1.48 -1.04 -1.33
CA GLU A 155 -1.88 -1.10 0.08
C GLU A 155 -3.38 -1.27 0.16
N VAL A 156 -3.85 -2.08 1.09
CA VAL A 156 -5.26 -2.30 1.38
C VAL A 156 -5.47 -2.11 2.88
N PHE A 157 -6.49 -1.35 3.25
CA PHE A 157 -6.70 -0.85 4.60
C PHE A 157 -7.89 -1.53 5.27
N SER A 158 -7.70 -1.91 6.54
CA SER A 158 -8.75 -2.52 7.37
C SER A 158 -9.84 -1.49 7.71
N PRO A 159 -11.13 -1.88 7.73
CA PRO A 159 -12.21 -1.03 8.24
C PRO A 159 -12.05 -0.69 9.73
N ALA A 160 -11.23 -1.45 10.46
CA ALA A 160 -10.87 -1.12 11.84
C ALA A 160 -10.23 0.29 11.99
N LEU A 161 -9.69 0.87 10.91
CA LEU A 161 -9.16 2.23 10.93
C LEU A 161 -10.25 3.30 11.10
N GLU A 162 -11.51 2.98 10.84
CA GLU A 162 -12.63 3.90 11.03
C GLU A 162 -12.74 4.40 12.48
N GLN A 163 -12.22 3.64 13.46
CA GLN A 163 -12.19 4.06 14.86
C GLN A 163 -11.35 5.34 15.09
N TRP A 164 -10.39 5.64 14.20
CA TRP A 164 -9.58 6.87 14.25
C TRP A 164 -9.89 7.85 13.12
N LEU A 165 -10.29 7.34 11.94
CA LEU A 165 -10.47 8.13 10.73
C LEU A 165 -11.92 8.56 10.48
N GLY A 166 -12.85 8.02 11.27
CA GLY A 166 -14.28 8.10 11.00
C GLY A 166 -14.74 7.08 9.94
N PRO A 167 -16.05 6.91 9.75
CA PRO A 167 -16.61 5.96 8.78
C PRO A 167 -16.20 6.33 7.36
N ALA A 168 -15.86 5.35 6.53
CA ALA A 168 -15.64 5.55 5.11
C ALA A 168 -16.82 5.00 4.29
N PRO A 169 -17.27 5.69 3.23
CA PRO A 169 -18.15 5.06 2.26
C PRO A 169 -17.41 3.90 1.60
N ARG A 170 -18.05 2.72 1.52
CA ARG A 170 -17.45 1.50 0.95
C ARG A 170 -18.32 0.92 -0.18
N ASP A 171 -19.13 1.76 -0.81
CA ASP A 171 -19.98 1.39 -1.93
C ASP A 171 -19.27 1.64 -3.26
N ALA A 172 -19.41 0.70 -4.21
CA ALA A 172 -18.76 0.75 -5.53
C ALA A 172 -19.14 2.00 -6.36
N LEU A 173 -20.28 2.62 -6.05
CA LEU A 173 -20.79 3.83 -6.71
C LEU A 173 -19.86 5.05 -6.54
N HIS A 174 -19.01 5.07 -5.50
CA HIS A 174 -18.11 6.20 -5.22
C HIS A 174 -16.77 6.15 -5.97
N LEU A 175 -16.57 5.17 -6.85
CA LEU A 175 -15.34 5.02 -7.65
C LEU A 175 -15.56 5.22 -9.16
N ALA A 176 -16.82 5.33 -9.60
CA ALA A 176 -17.16 5.51 -11.00
C ALA A 176 -17.30 7.00 -11.32
N SER A 177 -16.21 7.60 -11.83
CA SER A 177 -16.20 8.78 -12.71
C SER A 177 -14.85 8.87 -13.43
#